data_AF-A0A395GHX2-F1
#
_entry.id   AF-A0A395GHX2-F1
#
_cell.length_a   1.000
_cell.length_b   1.000
_cell.length_c   1.000
_cell.angle_alpha   90.00
_cell.angle_beta   90.00
_cell.angle_gamma   90.00
#
_symmetry.space_group_name_H-M   'P 1'
#
loop_
_entity.id
_entity.type
_entity.pdbx_description
1 polymer ?
#
loop_
_entity_poly.entity_id
_entity_poly.type
_entity_poly.pdbx_seq_one_letter_code
_entity_poly.pdbx_strand_id
1 'polypeptide(L)'
;MSSLETRHLKACRPCSKAKVRCDPGPTDACHRCHRLGKECIRQAPKTHSVKKNTVSDVGRLERKLDNVTTLLAASQGYMEGLGGGHHSPLPASELTQLDPLQEESLEKILAEFNQRITLWFPFVVRSPPLRASDLRTIKPFLNLVIPAIVCEDTSAQVGQAIRARDYWMQHMIANGEHSLDLLQGFLVYLGWTQILPPPPRAAQINNYLHILEAQVINLDFYGEARSRIPGTVFSYLRVFGLQGDGRSSRTLEEMRAYLGCYYLVTLVSLCLGEKEPMQYTSYTDECCRTVQEAAQCESDQYLVQLVRIAHMAEKIYRAVQRHEVDAPTGLAPTAMGIRWLQRELQQLKDSFVCDFPRSAILLVHYHTLELLTYRVALERDFETANLSNYPLTQIDVLCSCLNSTKSLFDAMFTIPTNLYFQIPYTCWTQVGHGLAILSRLLVHHDPSGYWDREWAQQTISFENVVNTFALKTEEAISHAHAENISIPPIFTHIKKRTTLWKEAHQMRCSAMDRWRQEQAQTSSSSAGDAIPDVTMEDLLAMGPIWNLFSL
;
A
#
# COMPACT_ATOMS: atom_id res chain seq x y z
N MET A 1 44.75 0.67 69.08
CA MET A 1 44.29 2.08 69.11
C MET A 1 43.26 2.24 68.00
N SER A 2 42.10 2.78 68.36
CA SER A 2 40.90 2.91 67.53
C SER A 2 41.10 3.82 66.32
N SER A 3 40.60 3.41 65.15
CA SER A 3 40.09 4.35 64.15
C SER A 3 38.62 3.99 63.92
N LEU A 4 37.75 4.86 64.46
CA LEU A 4 36.30 4.75 64.41
C LEU A 4 35.81 4.70 62.97
N GLU A 5 35.10 3.63 62.62
CA GLU A 5 34.19 3.63 61.48
C GLU A 5 33.17 4.76 61.68
N THR A 6 33.17 5.73 60.79
CA THR A 6 32.07 6.67 60.55
C THR A 6 30.84 5.89 60.11
N ARG A 7 30.13 5.28 61.07
CA ARG A 7 28.75 4.85 60.88
C ARG A 7 27.94 6.09 60.54
N HIS A 8 27.45 6.16 59.30
CA HIS A 8 26.54 7.20 58.83
C HIS A 8 25.36 7.36 59.80
N LEU A 9 25.46 8.33 60.71
CA LEU A 9 24.36 8.69 61.60
C LEU A 9 23.22 9.26 60.74
N LYS A 10 22.04 8.65 60.87
CA LYS A 10 20.84 9.08 60.14
C LYS A 10 20.47 10.49 60.58
N ALA A 11 20.16 11.37 59.62
CA ALA A 11 19.80 12.76 59.91
C ALA A 11 18.65 12.87 60.93
N CYS A 12 18.71 13.82 61.86
CA CYS A 12 17.65 14.05 62.83
C CYS A 12 16.31 14.38 62.13
N ARG A 13 15.18 14.13 62.79
CA ARG A 13 13.84 14.36 62.20
C ARG A 13 13.68 15.74 61.55
N PRO A 14 14.08 16.86 62.19
CA PRO A 14 13.98 18.20 61.59
C PRO A 14 14.81 18.37 60.31
N CYS A 15 16.05 17.86 60.28
CA CYS A 15 16.92 18.01 59.12
C CYS A 15 16.51 17.07 57.98
N SER A 16 16.04 15.87 58.29
CA SER A 16 15.47 14.94 57.31
C SER A 16 14.21 15.49 56.65
N LYS A 17 13.26 16.05 57.43
CA LYS A 17 12.03 16.65 56.88
C LYS A 17 12.33 17.88 56.01
N ALA A 18 13.35 18.65 56.37
CA ALA A 18 13.81 19.80 55.59
C ALA A 18 14.74 19.42 54.41
N LYS A 19 15.06 18.12 54.22
CA LYS A 19 15.99 17.60 53.19
C LYS A 19 17.35 18.31 53.14
N VAL A 20 17.93 18.63 54.30
CA VAL A 20 19.27 19.24 54.37
C VAL A 20 20.22 18.41 55.22
N ARG A 21 21.53 18.64 55.04
CA ARG A 21 22.61 17.93 55.75
C ARG A 21 22.52 18.11 57.26
N CYS A 22 22.78 17.03 58.00
CA CYS A 22 22.70 16.97 59.45
C CYS A 22 24.05 16.51 60.02
N ASP A 23 24.88 17.46 60.45
CA ASP A 23 26.19 17.18 61.02
C ASP A 23 26.16 17.24 62.57
N PRO A 24 26.87 16.32 63.27
CA PRO A 24 26.90 16.30 64.74
C PRO A 24 27.38 17.63 65.31
N GLY A 25 26.68 18.18 66.30
CA GLY A 25 27.06 19.45 66.96
C GLY A 25 27.91 19.24 68.21
N PRO A 26 28.40 20.33 68.83
CA PRO A 26 29.24 20.27 70.04
C PRO A 26 28.44 19.90 71.30
N THR A 27 27.11 19.89 71.22
CA THR A 27 26.19 19.46 72.29
C THR A 27 25.27 18.35 71.78
N ASP A 28 24.28 17.94 72.57
CA ASP A 28 23.43 16.80 72.21
C ASP A 28 22.49 17.05 71.01
N ALA A 29 22.47 18.27 70.48
CA ALA A 29 21.79 18.68 69.24
C ALA A 29 22.76 18.84 68.06
N CYS A 30 22.28 18.59 66.83
CA CYS A 30 23.09 18.84 65.62
C CYS A 30 23.37 20.34 65.42
N HIS A 31 24.44 20.69 64.70
CA HIS A 31 24.87 22.09 64.51
C HIS A 31 23.75 23.01 64.01
N ARG A 32 22.88 22.51 63.13
CA ARG A 32 21.77 23.30 62.58
C ARG A 32 20.65 23.50 63.59
N CYS A 33 20.24 22.44 64.29
CA CYS A 33 19.18 22.53 65.29
C CYS A 33 19.61 23.40 66.47
N HIS A 34 20.87 23.31 66.90
CA HIS A 34 21.43 24.16 67.95
C HIS A 34 21.41 25.65 67.56
N ARG A 35 21.90 25.98 66.36
CA ARG A 35 21.93 27.37 65.86
C ARG A 35 20.53 27.99 65.71
N LEU A 36 19.54 27.18 65.32
CA LEU A 36 18.16 27.64 65.10
C LEU A 36 17.28 27.57 66.35
N GLY A 37 17.83 27.16 67.51
CA GLY A 37 17.06 27.00 68.75
C GLY A 37 15.96 25.94 68.66
N LYS A 38 16.09 24.95 67.77
CA LYS A 38 15.07 23.92 67.54
C LYS A 38 15.45 22.60 68.22
N GLU A 39 14.45 21.93 68.77
CA GLU A 39 14.63 20.63 69.43
C GLU A 39 15.11 19.55 68.45
N CYS A 40 16.24 18.89 68.78
CA CYS A 40 16.93 17.97 67.89
C CYS A 40 16.60 16.51 68.21
N ILE A 41 15.52 15.99 67.62
CA ILE A 41 15.08 14.61 67.87
C ILE A 41 15.82 13.63 66.94
N ARG A 42 16.71 12.82 67.50
CA ARG A 42 17.41 11.73 66.79
C ARG A 42 16.45 10.57 66.54
N GLN A 43 16.54 9.95 65.36
CA GLN A 43 15.71 8.78 65.04
C GLN A 43 16.41 7.52 65.54
N ALA A 44 15.76 6.75 66.41
CA ALA A 44 16.25 5.42 66.80
C ALA A 44 16.10 4.42 65.62
N PRO A 45 17.04 3.48 65.44
CA PRO A 45 16.90 2.42 64.46
C PRO A 45 15.73 1.51 64.85
N LYS A 46 14.77 1.32 63.95
CA LYS A 46 13.66 0.37 64.18
C LYS A 46 14.22 -1.05 64.10
N THR A 47 14.25 -1.73 65.24
CA THR A 47 14.35 -3.18 65.34
C THR A 47 13.10 -3.80 64.70
N HIS A 48 13.26 -4.53 63.59
CA HIS A 48 12.18 -5.34 63.05
C HIS A 48 11.93 -6.51 64.01
N SER A 49 10.84 -6.41 64.77
CA SER A 49 10.24 -7.51 65.53
C SER A 49 9.89 -8.66 64.58
N VAL A 50 10.30 -9.85 64.97
CA VAL A 50 9.98 -11.14 64.34
C VAL A 50 8.46 -11.30 64.25
N LYS A 51 7.92 -11.22 63.04
CA LYS A 51 6.64 -11.83 62.68
C LYS A 51 6.94 -13.14 61.96
N LYS A 52 6.52 -14.27 62.56
CA LYS A 52 6.29 -15.53 61.85
C LYS A 52 5.31 -15.24 60.71
N ASN A 53 5.79 -15.22 59.47
CA ASN A 53 4.96 -15.20 58.27
C ASN A 53 4.95 -16.60 57.66
N THR A 54 3.87 -17.31 58.00
CA THR A 54 3.41 -18.57 57.45
C THR A 54 2.89 -18.40 56.02
N VAL A 55 3.44 -19.16 55.06
CA VAL A 55 2.75 -19.90 53.96
C VAL A 55 1.77 -19.15 53.00
N SER A 56 1.39 -17.88 53.22
CA SER A 56 0.34 -17.23 52.42
C SER A 56 0.82 -16.56 51.13
N ASP A 57 2.13 -16.34 50.95
CA ASP A 57 2.67 -15.76 49.71
C ASP A 57 3.01 -16.83 48.65
N VAL A 58 3.33 -18.07 49.07
CA VAL A 58 3.51 -19.18 48.13
C VAL A 58 2.17 -19.56 47.52
N GLY A 59 1.10 -19.73 48.31
CA GLY A 59 -0.24 -19.99 47.78
C GLY A 59 -0.84 -18.85 46.95
N ARG A 60 -0.36 -17.60 47.10
CA ARG A 60 -0.76 -16.47 46.25
C ARG A 60 0.02 -16.42 44.95
N LEU A 61 1.29 -16.84 44.96
CA LEU A 61 2.10 -17.01 43.76
C LEU A 61 1.68 -18.25 42.97
N GLU A 62 1.40 -19.36 43.63
CA GLU A 62 0.83 -20.58 43.04
C GLU A 62 -0.51 -20.29 42.40
N ARG A 63 -1.45 -19.59 43.08
CA ARG A 63 -2.72 -19.18 42.43
C ARG A 63 -2.54 -18.24 41.24
N LYS A 64 -1.51 -17.40 41.23
CA LYS A 64 -1.22 -16.56 40.06
C LYS A 64 -0.58 -17.36 38.93
N LEU A 65 0.24 -18.35 39.25
CA LEU A 65 0.86 -19.26 38.30
C LEU A 65 -0.20 -20.19 37.71
N ASP A 66 -1.10 -20.73 38.55
CA ASP A 66 -2.28 -21.52 38.17
C ASP A 66 -3.26 -20.71 37.33
N ASN A 67 -3.49 -19.43 37.64
CA ASN A 67 -4.32 -18.57 36.80
C ASN A 67 -3.69 -18.29 35.43
N VAL A 68 -2.35 -18.20 35.35
CA VAL A 68 -1.63 -18.01 34.09
C VAL A 68 -1.55 -19.32 33.30
N THR A 69 -1.33 -20.46 33.95
CA THR A 69 -1.36 -21.78 33.30
C THR A 69 -2.78 -22.19 32.91
N THR A 70 -3.82 -21.80 33.64
CA THR A 70 -5.22 -22.01 33.21
C THR A 70 -5.61 -21.07 32.07
N LEU A 71 -5.10 -19.84 32.01
CA LEU A 71 -5.26 -18.98 30.83
C LEU A 71 -4.49 -19.50 29.62
N LEU A 72 -3.29 -20.06 29.82
CA LEU A 72 -2.50 -20.70 28.77
C LEU A 72 -3.10 -22.04 28.33
N ALA A 73 -3.66 -22.84 29.25
CA ALA A 73 -4.38 -24.08 28.95
C ALA A 73 -5.75 -23.81 28.33
N ALA A 74 -6.42 -22.70 28.68
CA ALA A 74 -7.62 -22.24 27.98
C ALA A 74 -7.30 -21.69 26.59
N SER A 75 -6.15 -21.03 26.42
CA SER A 75 -5.62 -20.61 25.12
C SER A 75 -5.18 -21.81 24.27
N GLN A 76 -4.55 -22.83 24.86
CA GLN A 76 -4.18 -24.07 24.19
C GLN A 76 -5.41 -24.92 23.89
N GLY A 77 -6.40 -24.98 24.79
CA GLY A 77 -7.69 -25.64 24.56
C GLY A 77 -8.55 -24.93 23.51
N TYR A 78 -8.40 -23.62 23.33
CA TYR A 78 -9.00 -22.89 22.21
C TYR A 78 -8.28 -23.17 20.89
N MET A 79 -6.98 -23.52 20.93
CA MET A 79 -6.22 -23.99 19.75
C MET A 79 -6.41 -25.50 19.46
N GLU A 80 -6.67 -26.32 20.48
CA GLU A 80 -6.87 -27.77 20.37
C GLU A 80 -8.36 -28.14 20.14
N GLY A 81 -9.30 -27.25 20.48
CA GLY A 81 -10.75 -27.41 20.23
C GLY A 81 -11.19 -27.25 18.77
N LEU A 82 -10.27 -26.97 17.85
CA LEU A 82 -10.49 -26.97 16.40
C LEU A 82 -10.07 -28.30 15.73
N GLY A 83 -9.64 -29.31 16.51
CA GLY A 83 -9.22 -30.62 16.01
C GLY A 83 -10.15 -31.77 16.40
N GLY A 84 -11.07 -32.15 15.50
CA GLY A 84 -11.74 -33.48 15.47
C GLY A 84 -13.27 -33.45 15.59
N GLY A 85 -14.07 -33.90 14.61
CA GLY A 85 -13.73 -34.54 13.35
C GLY A 85 -14.94 -34.82 12.44
N HIS A 86 -14.56 -35.24 11.21
CA HIS A 86 -15.30 -35.94 10.14
C HIS A 86 -16.48 -35.20 9.47
N HIS A 87 -16.42 -34.86 8.17
CA HIS A 87 -16.09 -35.74 7.05
C HIS A 87 -15.25 -35.08 5.92
N SER A 88 -14.27 -35.88 5.46
CA SER A 88 -13.49 -35.85 4.21
C SER A 88 -12.58 -34.66 3.90
N PRO A 89 -11.30 -34.71 4.33
CA PRO A 89 -10.21 -34.17 3.54
C PRO A 89 -9.89 -35.15 2.40
N LEU A 90 -9.86 -34.67 1.16
CA LEU A 90 -9.08 -35.33 0.13
C LEU A 90 -7.61 -35.31 0.59
N PRO A 91 -6.96 -36.45 0.82
CA PRO A 91 -5.56 -36.47 1.20
C PRO A 91 -4.71 -35.95 0.04
N ALA A 92 -3.64 -35.23 0.36
CA ALA A 92 -2.61 -34.77 -0.59
C ALA A 92 -1.99 -35.90 -1.44
N SER A 93 -2.29 -37.17 -1.14
CA SER A 93 -1.83 -38.35 -1.88
C SER A 93 -2.61 -38.65 -3.18
N GLU A 94 -3.79 -38.07 -3.42
CA GLU A 94 -4.53 -38.28 -4.68
C GLU A 94 -4.05 -37.38 -5.85
N LEU A 95 -3.08 -36.50 -5.62
CA LEU A 95 -2.49 -35.64 -6.66
C LEU A 95 -1.26 -36.26 -7.37
N THR A 96 -0.89 -37.50 -7.03
CA THR A 96 0.45 -38.04 -7.35
C THR A 96 0.52 -38.93 -8.59
N GLN A 97 -0.58 -39.17 -9.30
CA GLN A 97 -0.53 -39.81 -10.62
C GLN A 97 -1.48 -39.08 -11.57
N LEU A 98 -0.93 -38.17 -12.36
CA LEU A 98 -1.64 -37.57 -13.48
C LEU A 98 -1.12 -38.14 -14.78
N ASP A 99 -2.05 -38.32 -15.71
CA ASP A 99 -1.85 -38.72 -17.10
C ASP A 99 -0.78 -37.81 -17.74
N PRO A 100 0.18 -38.32 -18.54
CA PRO A 100 1.23 -37.50 -19.17
C PRO A 100 0.70 -36.28 -19.94
N LEU A 101 -0.53 -36.38 -20.46
CA LEU A 101 -1.26 -35.30 -21.15
C LEU A 101 -1.55 -34.09 -20.25
N GLN A 102 -1.71 -34.29 -18.94
CA GLN A 102 -2.02 -33.23 -17.98
C GLN A 102 -0.76 -32.52 -17.47
N GLU A 103 0.40 -33.19 -17.51
CA GLU A 103 1.71 -32.60 -17.22
C GLU A 103 2.20 -31.73 -18.38
N GLU A 104 2.00 -32.16 -19.63
CA GLU A 104 2.28 -31.37 -20.83
C GLU A 104 1.43 -30.08 -20.88
N SER A 105 0.15 -30.17 -20.50
CA SER A 105 -0.73 -29.01 -20.37
C SER A 105 -0.27 -28.03 -19.29
N LEU A 106 0.22 -28.53 -18.15
CA LEU A 106 0.71 -27.70 -17.05
C LEU A 106 2.00 -26.95 -17.43
N GLU A 107 2.95 -27.61 -18.11
CA GLU A 107 4.17 -26.94 -18.58
C GLU A 107 3.86 -25.85 -19.62
N LYS A 108 2.86 -26.04 -20.49
CA LYS A 108 2.35 -24.99 -21.40
C LYS A 108 1.81 -23.79 -20.62
N ILE A 109 0.95 -24.04 -19.63
CA ILE A 109 0.38 -23.01 -18.74
C ILE A 109 1.49 -22.23 -18.04
N LEU A 110 2.55 -22.91 -17.59
CA LEU A 110 3.69 -22.28 -16.92
C LEU A 110 4.55 -21.45 -17.87
N ALA A 111 4.79 -21.94 -19.08
CA ALA A 111 5.50 -21.18 -20.09
C ALA A 111 4.76 -19.87 -20.43
N GLU A 112 3.45 -19.93 -20.61
CA GLU A 112 2.62 -18.75 -20.87
C GLU A 112 2.61 -17.79 -19.67
N PHE A 113 2.51 -18.33 -18.46
CA PHE A 113 2.60 -17.53 -17.24
C PHE A 113 3.95 -16.82 -17.13
N ASN A 114 5.06 -17.52 -17.39
CA ASN A 114 6.40 -16.96 -17.35
C ASN A 114 6.57 -15.85 -18.40
N GLN A 115 6.01 -16.02 -19.60
CA GLN A 115 6.01 -14.97 -20.62
C GLN A 115 5.24 -13.74 -20.13
N ARG A 116 4.04 -13.95 -19.58
CA ARG A 116 3.16 -12.87 -19.09
C ARG A 116 3.77 -12.14 -17.89
N ILE A 117 4.27 -12.85 -16.89
CA ILE A 117 4.86 -12.27 -15.68
C ILE A 117 6.15 -11.50 -16.02
N THR A 118 6.99 -12.02 -16.92
CA THR A 118 8.23 -11.37 -17.38
C THR A 118 7.93 -10.08 -18.15
N LEU A 119 6.88 -10.09 -18.97
CA LEU A 119 6.49 -8.94 -19.78
C LEU A 119 5.85 -7.83 -18.95
N TRP A 120 4.97 -8.18 -18.00
CA TRP A 120 4.07 -7.22 -17.37
C TRP A 120 4.32 -6.98 -15.88
N PHE A 121 4.69 -8.01 -15.11
CA PHE A 121 4.72 -7.94 -13.64
C PHE A 121 5.86 -8.83 -13.08
N PRO A 122 7.14 -8.45 -13.25
CA PRO A 122 8.31 -9.33 -13.09
C PRO A 122 8.69 -9.66 -11.63
N PHE A 123 7.76 -9.58 -10.68
CA PHE A 123 8.03 -9.70 -9.24
C PHE A 123 7.95 -11.13 -8.71
N VAL A 124 7.39 -12.06 -9.49
CA VAL A 124 7.28 -13.48 -9.15
C VAL A 124 7.96 -14.29 -10.25
N VAL A 125 9.29 -14.32 -10.21
CA VAL A 125 10.13 -15.04 -11.17
C VAL A 125 11.10 -15.95 -10.40
N ARG A 126 11.20 -17.21 -10.83
CA ARG A 126 12.17 -18.16 -10.29
C ARG A 126 13.18 -18.55 -11.36
N SER A 127 14.46 -18.46 -11.01
CA SER A 127 15.57 -19.07 -11.74
C SER A 127 16.25 -20.07 -10.79
N PRO A 128 16.21 -21.39 -11.07
CA PRO A 128 15.67 -22.05 -12.26
C PRO A 128 14.13 -22.05 -12.35
N PRO A 129 13.56 -22.31 -13.55
CA PRO A 129 12.12 -22.23 -13.84
C PRO A 129 11.25 -22.98 -12.82
N LEU A 130 10.04 -22.47 -12.60
CA LEU A 130 9.02 -23.16 -11.82
C LEU A 130 8.70 -24.50 -12.48
N ARG A 131 9.03 -25.61 -11.80
CA ARG A 131 8.63 -26.95 -12.24
C ARG A 131 7.21 -27.24 -11.80
N ALA A 132 6.46 -27.98 -12.61
CA ALA A 132 5.13 -28.49 -12.26
C ALA A 132 5.09 -29.24 -10.91
N SER A 133 6.17 -29.96 -10.56
CA SER A 133 6.29 -30.65 -9.27
C SER A 133 6.37 -29.67 -8.09
N ASP A 134 7.17 -28.62 -8.22
CA ASP A 134 7.45 -27.66 -7.15
C ASP A 134 6.20 -26.85 -6.80
N LEU A 135 5.37 -26.52 -7.78
CA LEU A 135 4.11 -25.82 -7.55
C LEU A 135 3.14 -26.64 -6.70
N ARG A 136 3.04 -27.95 -6.96
CA ARG A 136 2.11 -28.80 -6.22
C ARG A 136 2.51 -28.99 -4.76
N THR A 137 3.80 -29.08 -4.48
CA THR A 137 4.29 -29.44 -3.13
C THR A 137 4.79 -28.25 -2.32
N ILE A 138 5.43 -27.27 -2.96
CA ILE A 138 6.10 -26.15 -2.29
C ILE A 138 5.27 -24.87 -2.38
N LYS A 139 4.51 -24.69 -3.47
CA LYS A 139 3.80 -23.45 -3.79
C LYS A 139 2.32 -23.67 -4.15
N PRO A 140 1.54 -24.27 -3.24
CA PRO A 140 0.16 -24.68 -3.50
C PRO A 140 -0.75 -23.52 -3.88
N PHE A 141 -0.52 -22.31 -3.38
CA PHE A 141 -1.35 -21.17 -3.74
C PHE A 141 -1.06 -20.67 -5.16
N LEU A 142 0.21 -20.54 -5.54
CA LEU A 142 0.57 -20.23 -6.93
C LEU A 142 0.05 -21.29 -7.91
N ASN A 143 0.00 -22.57 -7.50
CA ASN A 143 -0.58 -23.64 -8.30
C ASN A 143 -2.09 -23.43 -8.60
N LEU A 144 -2.80 -22.66 -7.77
CA LEU A 144 -4.20 -22.27 -8.02
C LEU A 144 -4.29 -20.96 -8.83
N VAL A 145 -3.45 -19.98 -8.50
CA VAL A 145 -3.51 -18.63 -9.10
C VAL A 145 -3.05 -18.63 -10.55
N ILE A 146 -1.99 -19.35 -10.88
CA ILE A 146 -1.45 -19.40 -12.25
C ILE A 146 -2.53 -19.83 -13.25
N PRO A 147 -3.16 -21.02 -13.14
CA PRO A 147 -4.19 -21.43 -14.09
C PRO A 147 -5.42 -20.52 -14.04
N ALA A 148 -5.73 -19.86 -12.91
CA ALA A 148 -6.82 -18.87 -12.87
C ALA A 148 -6.57 -17.64 -13.77
N ILE A 149 -5.33 -17.38 -14.17
CA ILE A 149 -4.95 -16.21 -14.99
C ILE A 149 -4.69 -16.60 -16.44
N VAL A 150 -3.97 -17.70 -16.68
CA VAL A 150 -3.53 -18.11 -18.04
C VAL A 150 -4.41 -19.17 -18.69
N CYS A 151 -5.27 -19.89 -17.95
CA CYS A 151 -6.07 -20.94 -18.57
C CYS A 151 -7.09 -20.37 -19.57
N GLU A 152 -7.10 -20.92 -20.78
CA GLU A 152 -8.04 -20.55 -21.84
C GLU A 152 -9.45 -21.13 -21.58
N ASP A 153 -9.56 -22.31 -20.97
CA ASP A 153 -10.88 -22.88 -20.64
C ASP A 153 -11.58 -22.04 -19.57
N THR A 154 -12.66 -21.36 -19.96
CA THR A 154 -13.41 -20.46 -19.08
C THR A 154 -13.95 -21.20 -17.85
N SER A 155 -14.39 -22.45 -17.99
CA SER A 155 -14.96 -23.19 -16.84
C SER A 155 -13.88 -23.54 -15.83
N ALA A 156 -12.75 -24.09 -16.28
CA ALA A 156 -11.60 -24.37 -15.43
C ALA A 156 -11.03 -23.09 -14.80
N GLN A 157 -10.89 -22.01 -15.58
CA GLN A 157 -10.39 -20.73 -15.10
C GLN A 157 -11.25 -20.19 -13.94
N VAL A 158 -12.58 -20.17 -14.11
CA VAL A 158 -13.53 -19.74 -13.06
C VAL A 158 -13.42 -20.63 -11.83
N GLY A 159 -13.34 -21.95 -12.02
CA GLY A 159 -13.18 -22.91 -10.93
C GLY A 159 -11.88 -22.67 -10.14
N GLN A 160 -10.77 -22.39 -10.82
CA GLN A 160 -9.49 -22.08 -10.18
C GLN A 160 -9.49 -20.72 -9.49
N ALA A 161 -10.12 -19.70 -10.07
CA ALA A 161 -10.24 -18.37 -9.45
C ALA A 161 -11.03 -18.43 -8.13
N ILE A 162 -12.14 -19.16 -8.09
CA ILE A 162 -12.93 -19.37 -6.87
C ILE A 162 -12.11 -20.13 -5.82
N ARG A 163 -11.43 -21.21 -6.22
CA ARG A 163 -10.55 -21.97 -5.31
C ARG A 163 -9.41 -21.11 -4.76
N ALA A 164 -8.75 -20.32 -5.61
CA ALA A 164 -7.69 -19.40 -5.19
C ALA A 164 -8.24 -18.38 -4.18
N ARG A 165 -9.43 -17.83 -4.43
CA ARG A 165 -10.09 -16.91 -3.50
C ARG A 165 -10.34 -17.56 -2.14
N ASP A 166 -10.95 -18.74 -2.13
CA ASP A 166 -11.28 -19.46 -0.90
C ASP A 166 -10.02 -19.89 -0.15
N TYR A 167 -8.97 -20.27 -0.88
CA TYR A 167 -7.66 -20.62 -0.33
C TYR A 167 -7.04 -19.46 0.44
N TRP A 168 -6.86 -18.28 -0.17
CA TRP A 168 -6.22 -17.18 0.54
C TRP A 168 -7.09 -16.67 1.70
N MET A 169 -8.42 -16.68 1.58
CA MET A 169 -9.30 -16.32 2.69
C MET A 169 -9.13 -17.26 3.88
N GLN A 170 -9.09 -18.57 3.64
CA GLN A 170 -8.88 -19.55 4.71
C GLN A 170 -7.49 -19.40 5.33
N HIS A 171 -6.44 -19.41 4.50
CA HIS A 171 -5.06 -19.45 4.99
C HIS A 171 -4.61 -18.10 5.57
N MET A 172 -4.86 -16.98 4.89
CA MET A 172 -4.35 -15.68 5.33
C MET A 172 -5.24 -14.99 6.36
N ILE A 173 -6.56 -15.21 6.33
CA ILE A 173 -7.51 -14.54 7.24
C ILE A 173 -7.94 -15.45 8.38
N ALA A 174 -8.49 -16.63 8.08
CA ALA A 174 -9.01 -17.51 9.13
C ALA A 174 -7.90 -18.15 9.96
N ASN A 175 -6.83 -18.63 9.30
CA ASN A 175 -5.71 -19.29 9.97
C ASN A 175 -4.58 -18.32 10.37
N GLY A 176 -4.52 -17.13 9.77
CA GLY A 176 -3.45 -16.15 10.03
C GLY A 176 -2.07 -16.63 9.55
N GLU A 177 -2.02 -17.40 8.46
CA GLU A 177 -0.78 -17.93 7.91
C GLU A 177 -0.05 -16.89 7.05
N HIS A 178 1.29 -17.00 7.08
CA HIS A 178 2.21 -16.15 6.34
C HIS A 178 3.31 -16.99 5.72
N SER A 179 3.40 -16.99 4.39
CA SER A 179 4.44 -17.70 3.65
C SER A 179 4.82 -16.94 2.37
N LEU A 180 5.99 -17.24 1.82
CA LEU A 180 6.41 -16.67 0.54
C LEU A 180 5.45 -17.05 -0.60
N ASP A 181 4.92 -18.27 -0.59
CA ASP A 181 3.91 -18.71 -1.56
C ASP A 181 2.61 -17.91 -1.43
N LEU A 182 2.13 -17.68 -0.20
CA LEU A 182 0.95 -16.84 0.04
C LEU A 182 1.17 -15.42 -0.47
N LEU A 183 2.32 -14.82 -0.19
CA LEU A 183 2.67 -13.49 -0.69
C LEU A 183 2.73 -13.45 -2.22
N GLN A 184 3.48 -14.36 -2.83
CA GLN A 184 3.67 -14.39 -4.29
C GLN A 184 2.37 -14.68 -5.02
N GLY A 185 1.61 -15.68 -4.56
CA GLY A 185 0.31 -16.00 -5.12
C GLY A 185 -0.66 -14.83 -4.99
N PHE A 186 -0.65 -14.11 -3.85
CA PHE A 186 -1.54 -12.97 -3.66
C PHE A 186 -1.14 -11.75 -4.49
N LEU A 187 0.17 -11.51 -4.67
CA LEU A 187 0.68 -10.50 -5.60
C LEU A 187 0.16 -10.74 -7.03
N VAL A 188 0.28 -11.98 -7.49
CA VAL A 188 -0.17 -12.36 -8.84
C VAL A 188 -1.70 -12.30 -8.93
N TYR A 189 -2.42 -12.75 -7.91
CA TYR A 189 -3.88 -12.66 -7.84
C TYR A 189 -4.36 -11.20 -7.95
N LEU A 190 -3.74 -10.27 -7.22
CA LEU A 190 -4.08 -8.85 -7.29
C LEU A 190 -3.63 -8.19 -8.59
N GLY A 191 -2.50 -8.63 -9.16
CA GLY A 191 -2.01 -8.14 -10.45
C GLY A 191 -2.99 -8.36 -11.61
N TRP A 192 -3.88 -9.36 -11.51
CA TRP A 192 -4.89 -9.67 -12.52
C TRP A 192 -6.32 -9.74 -11.97
N THR A 193 -6.58 -9.06 -10.86
CA THR A 193 -7.88 -9.15 -10.17
C THR A 193 -9.08 -8.76 -11.04
N GLN A 194 -8.89 -7.94 -12.08
CA GLN A 194 -9.94 -7.54 -13.02
C GLN A 194 -10.52 -8.69 -13.86
N ILE A 195 -9.72 -9.74 -14.11
CA ILE A 195 -10.18 -10.92 -14.87
C ILE A 195 -10.57 -12.08 -13.97
N LEU A 196 -10.34 -11.98 -12.65
CA LEU A 196 -10.63 -13.05 -11.69
C LEU A 196 -12.06 -12.91 -11.12
N PRO A 197 -12.94 -13.90 -11.36
CA PRO A 197 -14.29 -13.88 -10.82
C PRO A 197 -14.34 -14.33 -9.33
N PRO A 198 -15.25 -13.75 -8.52
CA PRO A 198 -16.04 -12.55 -8.81
C PRO A 198 -15.17 -11.29 -8.76
N PRO A 199 -15.42 -10.30 -9.65
CA PRO A 199 -14.65 -9.06 -9.65
C PRO A 199 -14.86 -8.32 -8.32
N PRO A 200 -13.79 -7.83 -7.67
CA PRO A 200 -13.91 -7.18 -6.38
C PRO A 200 -14.55 -5.79 -6.50
N ARG A 201 -15.26 -5.39 -5.45
CA ARG A 201 -15.69 -3.99 -5.27
C ARG A 201 -14.50 -3.11 -4.91
N ALA A 202 -14.62 -1.79 -5.10
CA ALA A 202 -13.57 -0.83 -4.75
C ALA A 202 -13.06 -1.00 -3.30
N ALA A 203 -13.98 -1.05 -2.33
CA ALA A 203 -13.64 -1.26 -0.92
C ALA A 203 -12.93 -2.61 -0.65
N GLN A 204 -13.18 -3.64 -1.46
CA GLN A 204 -12.49 -4.93 -1.33
C GLN A 204 -11.05 -4.85 -1.82
N ILE A 205 -10.78 -4.08 -2.88
CA ILE A 205 -9.41 -3.84 -3.35
C ILE A 205 -8.58 -3.22 -2.22
N ASN A 206 -9.10 -2.22 -1.52
CA ASN A 206 -8.38 -1.59 -0.41
C ASN A 206 -8.03 -2.61 0.70
N ASN A 207 -9.01 -3.44 1.09
CA ASN A 207 -8.77 -4.53 2.03
C ASN A 207 -7.66 -5.47 1.56
N TYR A 208 -7.66 -5.82 0.27
CA TYR A 208 -6.63 -6.67 -0.31
C TYR A 208 -5.25 -6.03 -0.25
N LEU A 209 -5.12 -4.72 -0.51
CA LEU A 209 -3.84 -4.01 -0.37
C LEU A 209 -3.32 -4.06 1.07
N HIS A 210 -4.19 -3.87 2.06
CA HIS A 210 -3.80 -3.97 3.48
C HIS A 210 -3.37 -5.39 3.88
N ILE A 211 -4.07 -6.41 3.38
CA ILE A 211 -3.70 -7.81 3.61
C ILE A 211 -2.32 -8.09 2.99
N LEU A 212 -2.06 -7.58 1.79
CA LEU A 212 -0.78 -7.76 1.10
C LEU A 212 0.38 -7.12 1.87
N GLU A 213 0.21 -5.90 2.38
CA GLU A 213 1.19 -5.26 3.28
C GLU A 213 1.39 -6.06 4.57
N ALA A 214 0.31 -6.57 5.16
CA ALA A 214 0.39 -7.38 6.38
C ALA A 214 1.23 -8.64 6.18
N GLN A 215 1.11 -9.31 5.02
CA GLN A 215 1.97 -10.45 4.68
C GLN A 215 3.46 -10.07 4.67
N VAL A 216 3.81 -8.92 4.08
CA VAL A 216 5.18 -8.40 4.09
C VAL A 216 5.70 -8.10 5.49
N ILE A 217 4.85 -7.52 6.35
CA ILE A 217 5.21 -7.22 7.74
C ILE A 217 5.43 -8.51 8.54
N ASN A 218 4.55 -9.49 8.38
CA ASN A 218 4.56 -10.72 9.17
C ASN A 218 5.63 -11.72 8.72
N LEU A 219 6.08 -11.67 7.46
CA LEU A 219 7.26 -12.40 6.99
C LEU A 219 8.59 -11.80 7.50
N ASP A 220 8.51 -10.66 8.20
CA ASP A 220 9.63 -9.93 8.81
C ASP A 220 10.79 -9.74 7.84
N PHE A 221 10.53 -9.37 6.57
CA PHE A 221 11.57 -9.20 5.54
C PHE A 221 12.70 -8.26 5.98
N TYR A 222 12.37 -7.28 6.82
CA TYR A 222 13.30 -6.28 7.37
C TYR A 222 14.33 -6.86 8.36
N GLY A 223 14.16 -8.09 8.84
CA GLY A 223 15.01 -8.67 9.88
C GLY A 223 15.02 -7.85 11.17
N GLU A 224 15.93 -8.16 12.09
CA GLU A 224 16.05 -7.63 13.47
C GLU A 224 16.01 -6.09 13.64
N ALA A 225 16.00 -5.30 12.57
CA ALA A 225 16.05 -3.84 12.59
C ALA A 225 14.77 -3.17 13.12
N ARG A 226 13.57 -3.67 12.81
CA ARG A 226 12.30 -3.08 13.34
C ARG A 226 11.99 -3.52 14.78
N SER A 227 12.54 -4.65 15.21
CA SER A 227 12.26 -5.20 16.54
C SER A 227 13.06 -4.56 17.69
N ARG A 228 13.80 -3.49 17.41
CA ARG A 228 14.56 -2.74 18.42
C ARG A 228 13.81 -1.57 19.02
N ILE A 229 12.50 -1.40 18.78
CA ILE A 229 11.70 -0.42 19.53
C ILE A 229 11.52 -0.97 20.95
N PRO A 230 12.29 -0.50 21.95
CA PRO A 230 12.28 -1.08 23.28
C PRO A 230 10.93 -0.76 23.94
N GLY A 231 10.32 -1.76 24.59
CA GLY A 231 9.12 -1.55 25.42
C GLY A 231 7.77 -1.84 24.76
N THR A 232 7.75 -2.40 23.55
CA THR A 232 6.50 -2.93 22.96
C THR A 232 6.19 -4.33 23.48
N VAL A 233 4.91 -4.71 23.57
CA VAL A 233 4.48 -6.06 24.00
C VAL A 233 5.18 -7.16 23.17
N PHE A 234 5.33 -6.95 21.86
CA PHE A 234 6.02 -7.87 20.96
C PHE A 234 7.54 -7.98 21.25
N SER A 235 8.19 -6.90 21.67
CA SER A 235 9.59 -6.96 22.12
C SER A 235 9.78 -7.82 23.37
N TYR A 236 8.79 -7.83 24.29
CA TYR A 236 8.82 -8.70 25.46
C TYR A 236 8.59 -10.18 25.10
N LEU A 237 7.67 -10.48 24.17
CA LEU A 237 7.40 -11.85 23.72
C LEU A 237 8.62 -12.51 23.05
N ARG A 238 9.47 -11.73 22.35
CA ARG A 238 10.74 -12.22 21.79
C ARG A 238 11.77 -12.60 22.86
N VAL A 239 11.86 -11.83 23.95
CA VAL A 239 12.80 -12.11 25.07
C VAL A 239 12.54 -13.48 25.70
N PHE A 240 11.30 -13.97 25.63
CA PHE A 240 10.92 -15.31 26.10
C PHE A 240 11.22 -16.44 25.10
N GLY A 241 11.91 -16.16 23.99
CA GLY A 241 12.33 -17.20 23.04
C GLY A 241 11.18 -17.84 22.24
N LEU A 242 10.02 -17.17 22.17
CA LEU A 242 8.84 -17.66 21.46
C LEU A 242 8.84 -17.32 19.96
N GLN A 243 9.87 -16.62 19.46
CA GLN A 243 10.07 -16.40 18.02
C GLN A 243 11.36 -17.08 17.57
N GLY A 244 11.23 -17.89 16.52
CA GLY A 244 12.26 -18.77 15.99
C GLY A 244 13.50 -18.06 15.43
N ASP A 245 14.54 -18.88 15.24
CA ASP A 245 15.90 -18.54 14.83
C ASP A 245 15.97 -17.57 13.64
N GLY A 246 16.80 -16.53 13.77
CA GLY A 246 16.95 -15.48 12.76
C GLY A 246 17.65 -15.96 11.49
N ARG A 247 16.96 -15.91 10.34
CA ARG A 247 17.58 -16.13 9.02
C ARG A 247 18.36 -14.89 8.59
N SER A 248 19.68 -15.05 8.41
CA SER A 248 20.61 -13.95 8.12
C SER A 248 20.73 -13.57 6.63
N SER A 249 20.22 -14.38 5.69
CA SER A 249 20.26 -14.05 4.26
C SER A 249 18.87 -14.21 3.64
N ARG A 250 18.33 -13.12 3.12
CA ARG A 250 17.10 -13.11 2.31
C ARG A 250 17.40 -13.63 0.91
N THR A 251 16.46 -14.34 0.32
CA THR A 251 16.61 -14.80 -1.07
C THR A 251 16.25 -13.69 -2.04
N LEU A 252 16.80 -13.71 -3.26
CA LEU A 252 16.41 -12.75 -4.30
C LEU A 252 14.92 -12.86 -4.64
N GLU A 253 14.34 -14.05 -4.48
CA GLU A 253 12.91 -14.28 -4.68
C GLU A 253 12.05 -13.54 -3.65
N GLU A 254 12.45 -13.57 -2.37
CA GLU A 254 11.83 -12.79 -1.30
C GLU A 254 11.91 -11.28 -1.58
N MET A 255 13.07 -10.80 -2.03
CA MET A 255 13.28 -9.39 -2.37
C MET A 255 12.39 -8.96 -3.54
N ARG A 256 12.29 -9.75 -4.62
CA ARG A 256 11.40 -9.44 -5.75
C ARG A 256 9.93 -9.39 -5.33
N ALA A 257 9.48 -10.34 -4.51
CA ALA A 257 8.11 -10.35 -3.99
C ALA A 257 7.83 -9.12 -3.12
N TYR A 258 8.75 -8.76 -2.21
CA TYR A 258 8.66 -7.54 -1.42
C TYR A 258 8.56 -6.28 -2.30
N LEU A 259 9.43 -6.16 -3.31
CA LEU A 259 9.42 -5.04 -4.25
C LEU A 259 8.12 -4.99 -5.06
N GLY A 260 7.55 -6.14 -5.39
CA GLY A 260 6.24 -6.24 -6.05
C GLY A 260 5.10 -5.77 -5.17
N CYS A 261 5.14 -6.08 -3.87
CA CYS A 261 4.20 -5.53 -2.90
C CYS A 261 4.29 -4.01 -2.83
N TYR A 262 5.51 -3.48 -2.67
CA TYR A 262 5.75 -2.04 -2.65
C TYR A 262 5.19 -1.35 -3.90
N TYR A 263 5.51 -1.89 -5.09
CA TYR A 263 5.05 -1.36 -6.37
C TYR A 263 3.52 -1.40 -6.50
N LEU A 264 2.90 -2.57 -6.29
CA LEU A 264 1.47 -2.75 -6.51
C LEU A 264 0.66 -1.91 -5.53
N VAL A 265 1.00 -1.94 -4.24
CA VAL A 265 0.29 -1.18 -3.21
C VAL A 265 0.41 0.32 -3.50
N THR A 266 1.61 0.81 -3.79
CA THR A 266 1.83 2.24 -4.06
C THR A 266 1.03 2.72 -5.27
N LEU A 267 1.11 2.04 -6.41
CA LEU A 267 0.41 2.50 -7.62
C LEU A 267 -1.12 2.41 -7.50
N VAL A 268 -1.65 1.33 -6.92
CA VAL A 268 -3.10 1.17 -6.78
C VAL A 268 -3.65 2.16 -5.76
N SER A 269 -2.97 2.35 -4.62
CA SER A 269 -3.33 3.35 -3.60
C SER A 269 -3.46 4.76 -4.19
N LEU A 270 -2.53 5.18 -5.05
CA LEU A 270 -2.53 6.52 -5.63
C LEU A 270 -3.66 6.75 -6.63
N CYS A 271 -4.03 5.72 -7.39
CA CYS A 271 -5.10 5.83 -8.37
C CYS A 271 -6.49 5.77 -7.72
N LEU A 272 -6.65 5.00 -6.64
CA LEU A 272 -7.92 4.86 -5.92
C LEU A 272 -8.13 5.97 -4.86
N GLY A 273 -7.07 6.48 -4.26
CA GLY A 273 -7.13 7.55 -3.26
C GLY A 273 -7.68 7.15 -1.88
N GLU A 274 -7.97 5.87 -1.66
CA GLU A 274 -8.58 5.36 -0.41
C GLU A 274 -7.54 4.97 0.67
N LYS A 275 -6.26 4.89 0.31
CA LYS A 275 -5.18 4.40 1.17
C LYS A 275 -3.88 5.16 0.90
N GLU A 276 -3.09 5.41 1.94
CA GLU A 276 -1.75 5.96 1.77
C GLU A 276 -0.81 4.97 1.04
N PRO A 277 0.06 5.45 0.15
CA PRO A 277 1.06 4.59 -0.49
C PRO A 277 2.02 3.98 0.54
N MET A 278 2.59 2.82 0.20
CA MET A 278 3.60 2.19 1.04
C MET A 278 4.86 3.07 1.09
N GLN A 279 5.53 3.15 2.24
CA GLN A 279 6.71 3.98 2.40
C GLN A 279 7.97 3.36 1.76
N TYR A 280 8.72 4.15 0.99
CA TYR A 280 10.07 3.81 0.54
C TYR A 280 11.04 3.86 1.72
N THR A 281 11.80 2.79 1.89
CA THR A 281 12.73 2.63 3.02
C THR A 281 14.14 2.34 2.53
N SER A 282 15.13 2.46 3.42
CA SER A 282 16.50 2.01 3.13
C SER A 282 16.56 0.55 2.73
N TYR A 283 15.67 -0.29 3.27
CA TYR A 283 15.55 -1.69 2.89
C TYR A 283 15.02 -1.86 1.47
N THR A 284 14.10 -1.00 1.02
CA THR A 284 13.62 -0.97 -0.36
C THR A 284 14.75 -0.66 -1.33
N ASP A 285 15.58 0.33 -1.00
CA ASP A 285 16.78 0.66 -1.79
C ASP A 285 17.79 -0.49 -1.82
N GLU A 286 18.06 -1.12 -0.67
CA GLU A 286 18.95 -2.29 -0.58
C GLU A 286 18.44 -3.46 -1.43
N CYS A 287 17.14 -3.74 -1.40
CA CYS A 287 16.51 -4.77 -2.23
C CYS A 287 16.67 -4.45 -3.72
N CYS A 288 16.42 -3.20 -4.14
CA CYS A 288 16.61 -2.78 -5.53
C CYS A 288 18.07 -2.98 -5.97
N ARG A 289 19.03 -2.53 -5.17
CA ARG A 289 20.45 -2.68 -5.47
C ARG A 289 20.87 -4.15 -5.56
N THR A 290 20.47 -4.96 -4.59
CA THR A 290 20.85 -6.38 -4.54
C THR A 290 20.28 -7.15 -5.72
N VAL A 291 19.01 -6.92 -6.09
CA VAL A 291 18.38 -7.55 -7.26
C VAL A 291 19.05 -7.07 -8.56
N GLN A 292 19.34 -5.78 -8.67
CA GLN A 292 20.01 -5.21 -9.85
C GLN A 292 21.45 -5.73 -10.02
N GLU A 293 22.22 -5.81 -8.93
CA GLU A 293 23.61 -6.29 -8.93
C GLU A 293 23.69 -7.79 -9.20
N ALA A 294 22.74 -8.57 -8.66
CA ALA A 294 22.68 -10.01 -8.92
C ALA A 294 22.27 -10.33 -10.36
N ALA A 295 21.39 -9.53 -10.97
CA ALA A 295 20.91 -9.65 -12.35
C ALA A 295 20.58 -11.10 -12.77
N GLN A 296 19.95 -11.86 -11.88
CA GLN A 296 19.72 -13.29 -12.06
C GLN A 296 18.66 -13.55 -13.14
N CYS A 297 17.73 -12.62 -13.34
CA CYS A 297 16.70 -12.67 -14.37
C CYS A 297 16.83 -11.46 -15.30
N GLU A 298 16.64 -11.65 -16.60
CA GLU A 298 16.67 -10.54 -17.58
C GLU A 298 15.60 -9.46 -17.28
N SER A 299 14.51 -9.85 -16.62
CA SER A 299 13.45 -8.94 -16.18
C SER A 299 13.80 -8.11 -14.94
N ASP A 300 14.93 -8.37 -14.27
CA ASP A 300 15.33 -7.65 -13.05
C ASP A 300 15.55 -6.14 -13.32
N GLN A 301 16.09 -5.79 -14.49
CA GLN A 301 16.26 -4.39 -14.89
C GLN A 301 14.91 -3.67 -15.04
N TYR A 302 13.92 -4.35 -15.64
CA TYR A 302 12.58 -3.81 -15.80
C TYR A 302 11.86 -3.69 -14.45
N LEU A 303 12.00 -4.69 -13.59
CA LEU A 303 11.49 -4.66 -12.22
C LEU A 303 11.96 -3.42 -11.46
N VAL A 304 13.26 -3.13 -11.52
CA VAL A 304 13.85 -1.98 -10.83
C VAL A 304 13.29 -0.65 -11.37
N GLN A 305 13.03 -0.55 -12.67
CA GLN A 305 12.39 0.63 -13.26
C GLN A 305 10.95 0.82 -12.76
N LEU A 306 10.18 -0.26 -12.63
CA LEU A 306 8.84 -0.21 -12.03
C LEU A 306 8.87 0.26 -10.57
N VAL A 307 9.85 -0.19 -9.79
CA VAL A 307 10.02 0.28 -8.40
C VAL A 307 10.41 1.75 -8.35
N ARG A 308 11.27 2.23 -9.26
CA ARG A 308 11.62 3.67 -9.35
C ARG A 308 10.42 4.53 -9.70
N ILE A 309 9.54 4.04 -10.58
CA ILE A 309 8.24 4.66 -10.86
C ILE A 309 7.41 4.76 -9.58
N ALA A 310 7.25 3.65 -8.83
CA ALA A 310 6.48 3.65 -7.59
C ALA A 310 7.07 4.62 -6.55
N HIS A 311 8.40 4.67 -6.42
CA HIS A 311 9.08 5.61 -5.53
C HIS A 311 8.84 7.07 -5.93
N MET A 312 8.87 7.37 -7.22
CA MET A 312 8.50 8.72 -7.70
C MET A 312 7.03 9.02 -7.42
N ALA A 313 6.13 8.06 -7.57
CA ALA A 313 4.72 8.19 -7.24
C ALA A 313 4.50 8.55 -5.76
N GLU A 314 5.20 7.88 -4.85
CA GLU A 314 5.18 8.20 -3.42
C GLU A 314 5.76 9.59 -3.12
N LYS A 315 6.86 9.98 -3.76
CA LYS A 315 7.43 11.34 -3.64
C LYS A 315 6.43 12.42 -4.06
N ILE A 316 5.71 12.20 -5.15
CA ILE A 316 4.63 13.10 -5.62
C ILE A 316 3.53 13.17 -4.56
N TYR A 317 3.07 12.03 -4.03
CA TYR A 317 2.04 11.99 -3.00
C TYR A 317 2.41 12.83 -1.76
N ARG A 318 3.62 12.66 -1.23
CA ARG A 318 4.08 13.42 -0.05
C ARG A 318 4.20 14.91 -0.34
N ALA A 319 4.75 15.27 -1.49
CA ALA A 319 4.99 16.66 -1.88
C ALA A 319 3.70 17.42 -2.23
N VAL A 320 2.75 16.76 -2.88
CA VAL A 320 1.54 17.39 -3.44
C VAL A 320 0.32 17.19 -2.54
N GLN A 321 0.15 16.02 -1.93
CA GLN A 321 -1.12 15.63 -1.29
C GLN A 321 -1.08 15.69 0.25
N ARG A 322 0.10 15.51 0.87
CA ARG A 322 0.26 15.60 2.33
C ARG A 322 0.91 16.90 2.82
N HIS A 323 1.39 17.75 1.90
CA HIS A 323 2.21 18.94 2.21
C HIS A 323 3.34 18.63 3.22
N GLU A 324 3.90 17.43 3.19
CA GLU A 324 4.92 17.04 4.17
C GLU A 324 6.29 17.60 3.81
N VAL A 325 6.94 18.15 4.84
CA VAL A 325 8.09 19.06 4.88
C VAL A 325 9.43 18.38 4.50
N ASP A 326 9.41 17.15 3.97
CA ASP A 326 10.63 16.39 3.64
C ASP A 326 11.23 16.75 2.27
N ALA A 327 10.62 17.68 1.51
CA ALA A 327 11.36 18.39 0.47
C ALA A 327 12.45 19.25 1.15
N PRO A 328 13.67 19.38 0.60
CA PRO A 328 14.78 20.13 1.20
C PRO A 328 14.52 21.64 1.45
N THR A 329 13.28 22.09 1.29
CA THR A 329 12.78 23.42 1.63
C THR A 329 11.43 23.25 2.33
N GLY A 330 11.48 23.12 3.66
CA GLY A 330 10.31 22.98 4.54
C GLY A 330 9.37 24.19 4.62
N LEU A 331 9.45 25.11 3.66
CA LEU A 331 8.68 26.34 3.50
C LEU A 331 8.51 26.72 2.00
N ALA A 332 8.88 25.83 1.07
CA ALA A 332 8.83 26.16 -0.35
C ALA A 332 7.38 26.23 -0.86
N PRO A 333 7.03 27.28 -1.63
CA PRO A 333 5.79 27.33 -2.40
C PRO A 333 5.54 26.04 -3.21
N THR A 334 4.29 25.62 -3.33
CA THR A 334 3.86 24.47 -4.15
C THR A 334 4.47 24.52 -5.57
N ALA A 335 4.62 25.72 -6.13
CA ALA A 335 5.27 25.96 -7.41
C ALA A 335 6.74 25.46 -7.49
N MET A 336 7.52 25.62 -6.42
CA MET A 336 8.89 25.09 -6.35
C MET A 336 8.89 23.57 -6.25
N GLY A 337 7.96 23.00 -5.48
CA GLY A 337 7.74 21.55 -5.41
C GLY A 337 7.43 20.96 -6.78
N ILE A 338 6.50 21.55 -7.53
CA ILE A 338 6.17 21.14 -8.90
C ILE A 338 7.39 21.22 -9.81
N ARG A 339 8.15 22.32 -9.80
CA ARG A 339 9.37 22.46 -10.64
C ARG A 339 10.49 21.49 -10.27
N TRP A 340 10.58 21.09 -9.01
CA TRP A 340 11.50 20.05 -8.57
C TRP A 340 11.03 18.68 -9.06
N LEU A 341 9.75 18.34 -8.85
CA LEU A 341 9.14 17.10 -9.35
C LEU A 341 9.27 16.97 -10.87
N GLN A 342 9.09 18.05 -11.62
CA GLN A 342 9.31 18.09 -13.07
C GLN A 342 10.72 17.64 -13.48
N ARG A 343 11.74 18.13 -12.77
CA ARG A 343 13.14 17.76 -13.05
C ARG A 343 13.42 16.31 -12.70
N GLU A 344 12.92 15.84 -11.56
CA GLU A 344 13.07 14.45 -11.11
C GLU A 344 12.34 13.49 -12.07
N LEU A 345 11.15 13.86 -12.55
CA LEU A 345 10.41 13.10 -13.55
C LEU A 345 11.17 13.01 -14.86
N GLN A 346 11.69 14.13 -15.37
CA GLN A 346 12.49 14.09 -16.60
C GLN A 346 13.72 13.18 -16.45
N GLN A 347 14.44 13.27 -15.33
CA GLN A 347 15.56 12.37 -15.04
C GLN A 347 15.14 10.89 -14.97
N LEU A 348 13.97 10.60 -14.39
CA LEU A 348 13.40 9.25 -14.37
C LEU A 348 13.13 8.76 -15.80
N LYS A 349 12.51 9.59 -16.64
CA LYS A 349 12.21 9.26 -18.04
C LYS A 349 13.48 8.98 -18.83
N ASP A 350 14.51 9.81 -18.66
CA ASP A 350 15.81 9.66 -19.34
C ASP A 350 16.54 8.37 -18.90
N SER A 351 16.20 7.84 -17.71
CA SER A 351 16.77 6.59 -17.19
C SER A 351 16.10 5.32 -17.73
N PHE A 352 15.01 5.43 -18.48
CA PHE A 352 14.30 4.27 -19.01
C PHE A 352 15.12 3.57 -20.10
N VAL A 353 15.29 2.27 -19.91
CA VAL A 353 15.97 1.35 -20.83
C VAL A 353 15.10 0.11 -20.91
N CYS A 354 14.21 0.06 -21.91
CA CYS A 354 13.32 -1.06 -22.16
C CYS A 354 12.93 -1.13 -23.64
N ASP A 355 12.80 -2.34 -24.15
CA ASP A 355 12.26 -2.58 -25.49
C ASP A 355 10.73 -2.49 -25.49
N PHE A 356 10.17 -2.26 -26.67
CA PHE A 356 8.73 -2.39 -26.89
C PHE A 356 8.30 -3.85 -26.65
N PRO A 357 7.16 -4.13 -25.98
CA PRO A 357 6.13 -3.19 -25.51
C PRO A 357 6.32 -2.68 -24.07
N ARG A 358 7.36 -3.11 -23.34
CA ARG A 358 7.62 -2.67 -21.95
C ARG A 358 7.83 -1.15 -21.85
N SER A 359 8.47 -0.55 -22.84
CA SER A 359 8.62 0.90 -22.94
C SER A 359 7.29 1.65 -22.95
N ALA A 360 6.26 1.13 -23.63
CA ALA A 360 4.93 1.75 -23.66
C ALA A 360 4.27 1.75 -22.27
N ILE A 361 4.45 0.68 -21.49
CA ILE A 361 3.95 0.58 -20.11
C ILE A 361 4.64 1.58 -19.20
N LEU A 362 5.97 1.68 -19.30
CA LEU A 362 6.73 2.68 -18.54
C LEU A 362 6.27 4.11 -18.87
N LEU A 363 5.92 4.37 -20.13
CA LEU A 363 5.35 5.65 -20.55
C LEU A 363 3.94 5.88 -19.98
N VAL A 364 3.08 4.87 -19.96
CA VAL A 364 1.76 4.95 -19.29
C VAL A 364 1.94 5.33 -17.82
N HIS A 365 2.84 4.63 -17.11
CA HIS A 365 3.17 4.97 -15.73
C HIS A 365 3.72 6.40 -15.59
N TYR A 366 4.68 6.77 -16.42
CA TYR A 366 5.31 8.08 -16.39
C TYR A 366 4.30 9.22 -16.59
N HIS A 367 3.43 9.12 -17.58
CA HIS A 367 2.41 10.12 -17.84
C HIS A 367 1.35 10.18 -16.73
N THR A 368 1.08 9.06 -16.05
CA THR A 368 0.30 9.06 -14.81
C THR A 368 1.01 9.85 -13.70
N LEU A 369 2.33 9.72 -13.54
CA LEU A 369 3.08 10.50 -12.55
C LEU A 369 3.03 12.01 -12.85
N GLU A 370 3.19 12.40 -14.12
CA GLU A 370 3.00 13.79 -14.56
C GLU A 370 1.58 14.27 -14.24
N LEU A 371 0.56 13.47 -14.57
CA LEU A 371 -0.83 13.74 -14.27
C LEU A 371 -1.07 13.96 -12.77
N LEU A 372 -0.55 13.08 -11.91
CA LEU A 372 -0.65 13.18 -10.45
C LEU A 372 0.08 14.41 -9.89
N THR A 373 1.14 14.87 -10.56
CA THR A 373 1.88 16.08 -10.18
C THR A 373 1.08 17.34 -10.48
N TYR A 374 0.42 17.39 -11.65
CA TYR A 374 -0.25 18.60 -12.13
C TYR A 374 -1.73 18.69 -11.74
N ARG A 375 -2.37 17.59 -11.33
CA ARG A 375 -3.78 17.61 -10.91
C ARG A 375 -4.08 18.55 -9.74
N VAL A 376 -3.07 18.94 -8.96
CA VAL A 376 -3.18 19.90 -7.86
C VAL A 376 -3.76 21.25 -8.32
N ALA A 377 -3.58 21.62 -9.59
CA ALA A 377 -4.20 22.83 -10.13
C ALA A 377 -5.74 22.77 -10.21
N LEU A 378 -6.33 21.58 -10.02
CA LEU A 378 -7.77 21.35 -9.94
C LEU A 378 -8.32 21.44 -8.51
N GLU A 379 -7.48 21.68 -7.51
CA GLU A 379 -7.86 21.82 -6.11
C GLU A 379 -8.18 23.29 -5.77
N ARG A 380 -9.17 23.51 -4.88
CA ARG A 380 -9.72 24.85 -4.61
C ARG A 380 -8.72 25.81 -3.97
N ASP A 381 -7.81 25.28 -3.15
CA ASP A 381 -6.84 26.06 -2.38
C ASP A 381 -5.54 26.35 -3.16
N PHE A 382 -5.52 26.09 -4.48
CA PHE A 382 -4.34 26.34 -5.30
C PHE A 382 -3.88 27.81 -5.23
N GLU A 383 -4.82 28.77 -5.29
CA GLU A 383 -4.50 30.20 -5.24
C GLU A 383 -4.10 30.69 -3.84
N THR A 384 -4.68 30.12 -2.78
CA THR A 384 -4.38 30.49 -1.39
C THR A 384 -3.04 29.93 -0.91
N ALA A 385 -2.57 28.84 -1.52
CA ALA A 385 -1.26 28.21 -1.25
C ALA A 385 -0.11 28.83 -2.08
N ASN A 386 0.27 30.07 -1.76
CA ASN A 386 1.64 30.60 -1.92
C ASN A 386 2.27 30.72 -3.33
N LEU A 387 1.51 30.90 -4.43
CA LEU A 387 2.12 31.23 -5.74
C LEU A 387 2.56 32.70 -5.89
N SER A 388 2.25 33.55 -4.90
CA SER A 388 2.39 35.02 -4.98
C SER A 388 3.80 35.55 -5.31
N ASN A 389 4.85 34.73 -5.14
CA ASN A 389 6.24 35.12 -5.39
C ASN A 389 6.94 34.34 -6.52
N TYR A 390 6.25 33.49 -7.28
CA TYR A 390 6.89 32.63 -8.29
C TYR A 390 6.12 32.56 -9.63
N PRO A 391 6.80 32.57 -10.79
CA PRO A 391 6.17 32.73 -12.11
C PRO A 391 5.51 31.46 -12.67
N LEU A 392 5.03 30.53 -11.82
CA LEU A 392 4.25 29.39 -12.31
C LEU A 392 2.77 29.79 -12.22
N THR A 393 2.10 29.94 -13.35
CA THR A 393 0.66 30.26 -13.32
C THR A 393 -0.15 28.98 -13.19
N GLN A 394 -1.36 29.07 -12.62
CA GLN A 394 -2.29 27.93 -12.57
C GLN A 394 -2.56 27.37 -13.97
N ILE A 395 -2.66 28.26 -14.97
CA ILE A 395 -2.89 27.91 -16.38
C ILE A 395 -1.77 27.02 -16.91
N ASP A 396 -0.50 27.35 -16.63
CA ASP A 396 0.63 26.53 -17.08
C ASP A 396 0.55 25.09 -16.53
N VAL A 397 0.12 24.96 -15.27
CA VAL A 397 -0.05 23.66 -14.61
C VAL A 397 -1.25 22.90 -15.19
N LEU A 398 -2.38 23.58 -15.44
CA LEU A 398 -3.55 22.98 -16.08
C LEU A 398 -3.24 22.51 -17.51
N CYS A 399 -2.51 23.32 -18.30
CA CYS A 399 -2.04 22.95 -19.63
C CYS A 399 -1.12 21.73 -19.57
N SER A 400 -0.20 21.70 -18.61
CA SER A 400 0.69 20.54 -18.39
C SER A 400 -0.11 19.29 -18.00
N CYS A 401 -1.13 19.44 -17.15
CA CYS A 401 -2.05 18.38 -16.76
C CYS A 401 -2.81 17.81 -17.97
N LEU A 402 -3.34 18.68 -18.83
CA LEU A 402 -4.05 18.29 -20.04
C LEU A 402 -3.15 17.55 -21.03
N ASN A 403 -1.93 18.06 -21.27
CA ASN A 403 -0.94 17.42 -22.14
C ASN A 403 -0.48 16.06 -21.60
N SER A 404 -0.32 15.93 -20.28
CA SER A 404 0.02 14.67 -19.62
C SER A 404 -1.11 13.65 -19.76
N THR A 405 -2.36 14.11 -19.60
CA THR A 405 -3.56 13.28 -19.81
C THR A 405 -3.64 12.77 -21.25
N LYS A 406 -3.37 13.64 -22.24
CA LYS A 406 -3.30 13.23 -23.65
C LYS A 406 -2.20 12.21 -23.89
N SER A 407 -1.00 12.47 -23.38
CA SER A 407 0.15 11.58 -23.55
C SER A 407 -0.06 10.22 -22.89
N LEU A 408 -0.77 10.16 -21.75
CA LEU A 408 -1.19 8.92 -21.09
C LEU A 408 -2.05 8.05 -22.01
N PHE A 409 -3.09 8.63 -22.63
CA PHE A 409 -3.97 7.89 -23.53
C PHE A 409 -3.28 7.54 -24.84
N ASP A 410 -2.47 8.44 -25.40
CA ASP A 410 -1.67 8.17 -26.60
C ASP A 410 -0.74 6.97 -26.34
N ALA A 411 -0.04 6.93 -25.19
CA ALA A 411 0.81 5.80 -24.79
C ALA A 411 0.01 4.51 -24.60
N MET A 412 -1.14 4.56 -23.91
CA MET A 412 -2.01 3.39 -23.72
C MET A 412 -2.48 2.81 -25.06
N PHE A 413 -2.87 3.67 -26.02
CA PHE A 413 -3.37 3.23 -27.33
C PHE A 413 -2.27 2.78 -28.30
N THR A 414 -0.99 3.02 -27.98
CA THR A 414 0.13 2.42 -28.73
C THR A 414 0.37 0.95 -28.41
N ILE A 415 -0.18 0.46 -27.29
CA ILE A 415 -0.05 -0.95 -26.91
C ILE A 415 -0.80 -1.81 -27.94
N PRO A 416 -0.19 -2.90 -28.45
CA PRO A 416 -0.85 -3.81 -29.38
C PRO A 416 -2.13 -4.40 -28.76
N THR A 417 -3.22 -4.42 -29.54
CA THR A 417 -4.54 -4.84 -29.05
C THR A 417 -4.59 -6.31 -28.66
N ASN A 418 -3.78 -7.17 -29.30
CA ASN A 418 -3.61 -8.57 -28.92
C ASN A 418 -3.03 -8.78 -27.51
N LEU A 419 -2.44 -7.75 -26.92
CA LEU A 419 -1.88 -7.80 -25.56
C LEU A 419 -2.84 -7.26 -24.49
N TYR A 420 -3.97 -6.66 -24.87
CA TYR A 420 -4.86 -5.96 -23.92
C TYR A 420 -5.32 -6.86 -22.76
N PHE A 421 -5.70 -8.11 -23.04
CA PHE A 421 -6.19 -9.02 -21.99
C PHE A 421 -5.11 -9.46 -21.00
N GLN A 422 -3.83 -9.25 -21.33
CA GLN A 422 -2.70 -9.60 -20.48
C GLN A 422 -2.26 -8.44 -19.57
N ILE A 423 -2.71 -7.21 -19.85
CA ILE A 423 -2.31 -6.00 -19.12
C ILE A 423 -2.71 -6.10 -17.63
N PRO A 424 -1.79 -5.85 -16.68
CA PRO A 424 -2.08 -5.90 -15.25
C PRO A 424 -3.10 -4.86 -14.79
N TYR A 425 -3.74 -5.14 -13.65
CA TYR A 425 -4.69 -4.25 -13.01
C TYR A 425 -4.15 -2.84 -12.79
N THR A 426 -2.86 -2.71 -12.43
CA THR A 426 -2.21 -1.42 -12.17
C THR A 426 -2.26 -0.47 -13.37
N CYS A 427 -2.24 -0.97 -14.61
CA CYS A 427 -2.36 -0.12 -15.80
C CYS A 427 -3.80 0.32 -16.01
N TRP A 428 -4.76 -0.58 -15.79
CA TRP A 428 -6.18 -0.27 -15.95
C TRP A 428 -6.71 0.70 -14.91
N THR A 429 -6.20 0.66 -13.66
CA THR A 429 -6.54 1.65 -12.64
C THR A 429 -6.09 3.06 -13.06
N GLN A 430 -4.94 3.18 -13.74
CA GLN A 430 -4.44 4.45 -14.26
C GLN A 430 -5.30 5.01 -15.40
N VAL A 431 -5.77 4.15 -16.31
CA VAL A 431 -6.73 4.55 -17.36
C VAL A 431 -7.99 5.16 -16.73
N GLY A 432 -8.53 4.51 -15.71
CA GLY A 432 -9.73 4.99 -15.00
C GLY A 432 -9.49 6.32 -14.31
N HIS A 433 -8.34 6.46 -13.64
CA HIS A 433 -7.92 7.71 -13.02
C HIS A 433 -7.74 8.83 -14.05
N GLY A 434 -7.12 8.53 -15.19
CA GLY A 434 -6.93 9.45 -16.32
C GLY A 434 -8.25 9.95 -16.90
N LEU A 435 -9.24 9.06 -17.10
CA LEU A 435 -10.57 9.44 -17.59
C LEU A 435 -11.27 10.42 -16.64
N ALA A 436 -11.14 10.16 -15.35
CA ALA A 436 -11.80 10.96 -14.35
C ALA A 436 -11.17 12.35 -14.18
N ILE A 437 -9.83 12.45 -14.27
CA ILE A 437 -9.13 13.75 -14.30
C ILE A 437 -9.42 14.48 -15.62
N LEU A 438 -9.42 13.80 -16.76
CA LEU A 438 -9.82 14.40 -18.04
C LEU A 438 -11.20 15.04 -17.95
N SER A 439 -12.17 14.29 -17.41
CA SER A 439 -13.52 14.78 -17.22
C SER A 439 -13.57 15.99 -16.27
N ARG A 440 -12.70 16.07 -15.26
CA ARG A 440 -12.56 17.25 -14.39
C ARG A 440 -11.92 18.45 -15.10
N LEU A 441 -10.86 18.24 -15.88
CA LEU A 441 -10.17 19.29 -16.64
C LEU A 441 -11.12 19.99 -17.62
N LEU A 442 -11.92 19.22 -18.35
CA LEU A 442 -12.83 19.74 -19.37
C LEU A 442 -14.03 20.52 -18.81
N VAL A 443 -14.34 20.34 -17.53
CA VAL A 443 -15.40 21.09 -16.83
C VAL A 443 -14.86 22.12 -15.85
N HIS A 444 -13.54 22.21 -15.68
CA HIS A 444 -12.90 23.05 -14.67
C HIS A 444 -13.27 24.53 -14.85
N HIS A 445 -13.63 25.18 -13.75
CA HIS A 445 -13.96 26.60 -13.72
C HIS A 445 -12.80 27.39 -13.12
N ASP A 446 -12.22 28.25 -13.93
CA ASP A 446 -11.21 29.22 -13.52
C ASP A 446 -11.90 30.57 -13.25
N PRO A 447 -11.94 31.03 -11.98
CA PRO A 447 -12.49 32.35 -11.63
C PRO A 447 -11.79 33.51 -12.33
N SER A 448 -10.51 33.35 -12.68
CA SER A 448 -9.71 34.38 -13.36
C SER A 448 -9.98 34.48 -14.86
N GLY A 449 -10.65 33.46 -15.43
CA GLY A 449 -11.11 33.44 -16.82
C GLY A 449 -10.02 33.16 -17.86
N TYR A 450 -8.82 32.73 -17.45
CA TYR A 450 -7.72 32.44 -18.37
C TYR A 450 -7.75 31.00 -18.90
N TRP A 451 -8.43 30.08 -18.23
CA TRP A 451 -8.62 28.71 -18.72
C TRP A 451 -9.70 28.61 -19.80
N ASP A 452 -9.27 28.39 -21.05
CA ASP A 452 -10.17 28.13 -22.18
C ASP A 452 -10.54 26.64 -22.29
N ARG A 453 -11.82 26.35 -22.04
CA ARG A 453 -12.38 25.00 -22.12
C ARG A 453 -12.56 24.51 -23.55
N GLU A 454 -12.86 25.40 -24.50
CA GLU A 454 -13.04 25.01 -25.90
C GLU A 454 -11.70 24.56 -26.46
N TRP A 455 -10.64 25.30 -26.17
CA TRP A 455 -9.27 24.89 -26.47
C TRP A 455 -8.91 23.54 -25.82
N ALA A 456 -9.27 23.35 -24.55
CA ALA A 456 -8.99 22.09 -23.85
C ALA A 456 -9.71 20.90 -24.50
N GLN A 457 -10.98 21.07 -24.87
CA GLN A 457 -11.79 20.05 -25.57
C GLN A 457 -11.26 19.75 -26.98
N GLN A 458 -10.75 20.77 -27.69
CA GLN A 458 -10.10 20.60 -29.00
C GLN A 458 -8.78 19.83 -28.89
N THR A 459 -8.02 20.07 -27.81
CA THR A 459 -6.74 19.39 -27.56
C THR A 459 -6.96 17.91 -27.23
N ILE A 460 -7.94 17.60 -26.38
CA ILE A 460 -8.34 16.23 -26.07
C ILE A 460 -9.84 16.16 -25.75
N SER A 461 -10.58 15.44 -26.58
CA SER A 461 -12.00 15.21 -26.37
C SER A 461 -12.23 13.94 -25.54
N PHE A 462 -12.99 14.07 -24.46
CA PHE A 462 -13.40 12.93 -23.63
C PHE A 462 -14.13 11.87 -24.46
N GLU A 463 -15.01 12.29 -25.36
CA GLU A 463 -15.76 11.37 -26.22
C GLU A 463 -14.82 10.61 -27.18
N ASN A 464 -13.85 11.30 -27.79
CA ASN A 464 -12.90 10.65 -28.70
C ASN A 464 -12.02 9.63 -27.97
N VAL A 465 -11.57 9.94 -26.75
CA VAL A 465 -10.79 9.02 -25.92
C VAL A 465 -11.61 7.77 -25.60
N VAL A 466 -12.85 7.94 -25.13
CA VAL A 466 -13.73 6.81 -24.80
C VAL A 466 -14.09 5.98 -26.04
N ASN A 467 -14.31 6.62 -27.19
CA ASN A 467 -14.56 5.92 -28.46
C ASN A 467 -13.34 5.14 -28.92
N THR A 468 -12.14 5.74 -28.88
CA THR A 468 -10.89 5.07 -29.26
C THR A 468 -10.63 3.87 -28.35
N PHE A 469 -10.89 4.01 -27.05
CA PHE A 469 -10.81 2.93 -26.09
C PHE A 469 -11.77 1.78 -26.43
N ALA A 470 -13.03 2.10 -26.76
CA ALA A 470 -14.03 1.11 -27.17
C ALA A 470 -13.57 0.36 -28.43
N LEU A 471 -13.13 1.10 -29.47
CA LEU A 471 -12.65 0.54 -30.72
C LEU A 471 -11.45 -0.39 -30.51
N LYS A 472 -10.45 0.03 -29.73
CA LYS A 472 -9.28 -0.79 -29.41
C LYS A 472 -9.64 -2.09 -28.68
N THR A 473 -10.66 -2.04 -27.81
CA THR A 473 -11.14 -3.24 -27.12
C THR A 473 -11.93 -4.15 -28.06
N GLU A 474 -12.72 -3.59 -28.98
CA GLU A 474 -13.41 -4.36 -30.03
C GLU A 474 -12.42 -5.00 -31.02
N GLU A 475 -11.32 -4.33 -31.35
CA GLU A 475 -10.20 -4.89 -32.12
C GLU A 475 -9.56 -6.07 -31.38
N ALA A 476 -9.29 -5.92 -30.07
CA ALA A 476 -8.74 -6.99 -29.24
C ALA A 476 -9.66 -8.22 -29.16
N ILE A 477 -10.98 -7.99 -29.00
CA ILE A 477 -12.01 -9.04 -29.01
C ILE A 477 -12.03 -9.76 -30.36
N SER A 478 -11.97 -8.99 -31.46
CA SER A 478 -11.99 -9.54 -32.82
C SER A 478 -10.76 -10.40 -33.11
N HIS A 479 -9.58 -9.94 -32.65
CA HIS A 479 -8.33 -10.70 -32.73
C HIS A 479 -8.42 -12.00 -31.93
N ALA A 480 -8.94 -11.94 -30.70
CA ALA A 480 -9.10 -13.11 -29.85
C ALA A 480 -10.05 -14.15 -30.47
N HIS A 481 -11.16 -13.71 -31.07
CA HIS A 481 -12.03 -14.63 -31.83
C HIS A 481 -11.31 -15.29 -33.01
N ALA A 482 -10.46 -14.56 -33.75
CA ALA A 482 -9.71 -15.11 -34.88
C ALA A 482 -8.68 -16.17 -34.45
N GLU A 483 -8.06 -15.98 -33.28
CA GLU A 483 -7.07 -16.90 -32.72
C GLU A 483 -7.66 -17.95 -31.77
N ASN A 484 -8.98 -17.98 -31.58
CA ASN A 484 -9.68 -18.82 -30.59
C ASN A 484 -9.20 -18.62 -29.15
N ILE A 485 -8.79 -17.40 -28.80
CA ILE A 485 -8.39 -17.01 -27.45
C ILE A 485 -9.64 -16.70 -26.61
N SER A 486 -9.64 -17.19 -25.38
CA SER A 486 -10.69 -16.93 -24.39
C SER A 486 -10.74 -15.46 -23.99
N ILE A 487 -11.93 -14.87 -24.03
CA ILE A 487 -12.12 -13.45 -23.71
C ILE A 487 -12.62 -13.34 -22.27
N PRO A 488 -11.90 -12.64 -21.38
CA PRO A 488 -12.37 -12.45 -20.02
C PRO A 488 -13.71 -11.69 -20.02
N PRO A 489 -14.73 -12.15 -19.27
CA PRO A 489 -16.09 -11.61 -19.34
C PRO A 489 -16.17 -10.09 -19.15
N ILE A 490 -15.27 -9.51 -18.35
CA ILE A 490 -15.21 -8.08 -18.09
C ILE A 490 -15.06 -7.23 -19.37
N PHE A 491 -14.34 -7.72 -20.38
CA PHE A 491 -14.13 -7.00 -21.64
C PHE A 491 -15.37 -7.05 -22.54
N THR A 492 -16.24 -8.04 -22.39
CA THR A 492 -17.51 -8.12 -23.14
C THR A 492 -18.50 -7.03 -22.74
N HIS A 493 -18.37 -6.49 -21.54
CA HIS A 493 -19.23 -5.42 -21.01
C HIS A 493 -18.70 -4.01 -21.29
N ILE A 494 -17.57 -3.89 -21.99
CA ILE A 494 -16.88 -2.60 -22.14
C ILE A 494 -17.73 -1.56 -22.87
N LYS A 495 -18.53 -1.98 -23.86
CA LYS A 495 -19.41 -1.10 -24.62
C LYS A 495 -20.48 -0.45 -23.73
N LYS A 496 -21.02 -1.21 -22.77
CA LYS A 496 -21.94 -0.67 -21.77
C LYS A 496 -21.22 0.31 -20.85
N ARG A 497 -19.99 -0.01 -20.44
CA ARG A 497 -19.17 0.84 -19.57
C ARG A 497 -18.79 2.17 -20.23
N THR A 498 -18.46 2.16 -21.51
CA THR A 498 -18.13 3.37 -22.28
C THR A 498 -19.33 4.32 -22.37
N THR A 499 -20.54 3.80 -22.51
CA THR A 499 -21.78 4.61 -22.45
C THR A 499 -21.94 5.24 -21.08
N LEU A 500 -21.77 4.48 -19.99
CA LEU A 500 -21.86 5.00 -18.63
C LEU A 500 -20.83 6.10 -18.37
N TRP A 501 -19.60 5.98 -18.88
CA TRP A 501 -18.60 7.05 -18.75
C TRP A 501 -18.98 8.33 -19.47
N LYS A 502 -19.55 8.22 -20.67
CA LYS A 502 -20.07 9.38 -21.42
C LYS A 502 -21.22 10.04 -20.68
N GLU A 503 -22.18 9.27 -20.20
CA GLU A 503 -23.30 9.76 -19.40
C GLU A 503 -22.80 10.45 -18.12
N ALA A 504 -21.83 9.86 -17.41
CA ALA A 504 -21.23 10.44 -16.23
C ALA A 504 -20.55 11.78 -16.50
N HIS A 505 -19.80 11.89 -17.60
CA HIS A 505 -19.19 13.14 -18.02
C HIS A 505 -20.24 14.18 -18.41
N GLN A 506 -21.29 13.80 -19.15
CA GLN A 506 -22.39 14.68 -19.52
C GLN A 506 -23.17 15.20 -18.30
N MET A 507 -23.43 14.33 -17.31
CA MET A 507 -24.03 14.73 -16.02
C MET A 507 -23.16 15.76 -15.30
N ARG A 508 -21.84 15.60 -15.35
CA ARG A 508 -20.89 16.57 -14.78
C ARG A 508 -20.91 17.90 -15.52
N CYS A 509 -20.91 17.89 -16.86
CA CYS A 509 -21.03 19.12 -17.66
C CYS A 509 -22.33 19.88 -17.33
N SER A 510 -23.46 19.17 -17.33
CA SER A 510 -24.76 19.76 -17.05
C SER A 510 -24.91 20.26 -15.61
N ALA A 511 -24.32 19.57 -14.62
CA ALA A 511 -24.25 20.07 -13.25
C ALA A 511 -23.45 21.37 -13.16
N MET A 512 -22.31 21.47 -13.86
CA MET A 512 -21.50 22.68 -13.91
C MET A 512 -22.19 23.85 -14.60
N ASP A 513 -22.97 23.59 -15.64
CA ASP A 513 -23.74 24.63 -16.32
C ASP A 513 -24.89 25.16 -15.46
N ARG A 514 -25.58 24.27 -14.71
CA ARG A 514 -26.59 24.69 -13.71
C ARG A 514 -25.98 25.55 -12.62
N TRP A 515 -24.87 25.11 -12.03
CA TRP A 515 -24.15 25.87 -11.00
C TRP A 515 -23.77 27.27 -11.50
N ARG A 516 -23.33 27.41 -12.76
CA ARG A 516 -23.02 28.71 -13.36
C ARG A 516 -24.25 29.59 -13.56
N GLN A 517 -25.38 29.01 -13.98
CA GLN A 517 -26.64 29.74 -14.09
C GLN A 517 -27.10 30.27 -12.72
N GLU A 518 -26.97 29.46 -11.68
CA GLU A 518 -27.29 29.82 -10.29
C GLU A 518 -26.36 30.93 -9.76
N GLN A 519 -25.06 30.90 -10.07
CA GLN A 519 -24.12 31.97 -9.73
C GLN A 519 -24.42 33.28 -10.47
N ALA A 520 -24.74 33.21 -11.76
CA ALA A 520 -25.14 34.38 -12.54
C ALA A 520 -26.43 35.00 -11.97
N GLN A 521 -27.38 34.17 -11.53
CA GLN A 521 -28.63 34.63 -10.90
C GLN A 521 -28.39 35.27 -9.52
N THR A 522 -27.59 34.63 -8.65
CA THR A 522 -27.26 35.17 -7.31
C THR A 522 -26.44 36.46 -7.36
N SER A 523 -25.56 36.64 -8.34
CA SER A 523 -24.84 37.91 -8.56
C SER A 523 -25.75 39.06 -9.02
N SER A 524 -26.94 38.76 -9.56
CA SER A 524 -27.94 39.76 -9.99
C SER A 524 -28.98 40.11 -8.92
N SER A 525 -29.11 39.33 -7.85
CA SER A 525 -29.99 39.60 -6.70
C SER A 525 -29.18 40.04 -5.49
N SER A 526 -29.24 41.32 -5.13
CA SER A 526 -28.50 41.86 -3.98
C SER A 526 -28.94 41.21 -2.65
N ALA A 527 -27.95 40.71 -1.91
CA ALA A 527 -27.95 40.40 -0.47
C ALA A 527 -29.04 39.44 0.07
N GLY A 528 -28.62 38.21 0.35
CA GLY A 528 -29.28 37.30 1.28
C GLY A 528 -28.48 36.02 1.39
N ASP A 529 -27.91 35.75 2.57
CA ASP A 529 -27.14 34.56 2.91
C ASP A 529 -27.81 33.28 2.40
N ALA A 530 -27.27 32.73 1.31
CA ALA A 530 -27.53 31.35 0.90
C ALA A 530 -26.18 30.66 0.79
N ILE A 531 -25.84 29.90 1.83
CA ILE A 531 -24.75 28.93 1.77
C ILE A 531 -25.21 27.85 0.77
N PRO A 532 -24.47 27.56 -0.31
CA PRO A 532 -24.84 26.49 -1.20
C PRO A 532 -24.62 25.14 -0.49
N ASP A 533 -25.69 24.36 -0.32
CA ASP A 533 -25.74 23.06 0.38
C ASP A 533 -25.04 21.90 -0.37
N VAL A 534 -24.43 22.16 -1.53
CA VAL A 534 -23.67 21.16 -2.31
C VAL A 534 -22.32 21.75 -2.67
N THR A 535 -21.24 21.13 -2.18
CA THR A 535 -19.89 21.61 -2.50
C THR A 535 -19.49 21.19 -3.93
N MET A 536 -18.67 22.01 -4.60
CA MET A 536 -18.08 21.67 -5.91
C MET A 536 -17.34 20.33 -5.87
N GLU A 537 -16.77 19.96 -4.72
CA GLU A 537 -16.11 18.68 -4.51
C GLU A 537 -17.10 17.52 -4.50
N ASP A 538 -18.30 17.67 -3.94
CA ASP A 538 -19.34 16.63 -3.99
C ASP A 538 -19.84 16.39 -5.43
N LEU A 539 -19.88 17.45 -6.26
CA LEU A 539 -20.24 17.36 -7.69
C LEU A 539 -19.12 16.78 -8.56
N LEU A 540 -17.87 16.96 -8.16
CA LEU A 540 -16.67 16.51 -8.88
C LEU A 540 -16.02 15.27 -8.28
N ALA A 541 -16.58 14.73 -7.19
CA ALA A 541 -16.05 13.58 -6.48
C ALA A 541 -15.83 12.39 -7.44
N MET A 542 -14.73 11.70 -7.20
CA MET A 542 -14.32 10.53 -7.97
C MET A 542 -15.16 9.34 -7.53
N GLY A 543 -16.38 9.22 -8.05
CA GLY A 543 -17.24 8.07 -7.79
C GLY A 543 -16.66 6.76 -8.37
N PRO A 544 -17.16 5.59 -7.92
CA PRO A 544 -16.68 4.28 -8.37
C PRO A 544 -16.87 4.04 -9.88
N ILE A 545 -17.67 4.86 -10.55
CA ILE A 545 -17.91 4.81 -12.00
C ILE A 545 -16.61 4.90 -12.83
N TRP A 546 -15.58 5.56 -12.29
CA TRP A 546 -14.30 5.75 -12.94
C TRP A 546 -13.32 4.58 -12.77
N ASN A 547 -13.54 3.70 -11.78
CA ASN A 547 -12.79 2.46 -11.70
C ASN A 547 -13.28 1.55 -12.84
N LEU A 548 -12.40 1.17 -13.76
CA LEU A 548 -12.77 0.43 -14.98
C LEU A 548 -13.58 -0.83 -14.69
N PHE A 549 -13.30 -1.48 -13.56
CA PHE A 549 -13.74 -2.85 -13.29
C PHE A 549 -14.46 -3.03 -11.96
N SER A 550 -14.80 -1.95 -11.24
CA SER A 550 -15.76 -2.04 -10.14
C SER A 550 -17.19 -2.03 -10.69
N LEU A 551 -17.95 -3.07 -10.35
CA LEU A 551 -19.39 -3.16 -10.63
C LEU A 551 -20.17 -2.02 -9.98
#